data_AF-A0A2R6C8I4-F1
#
_entry.id   AF-A0A2R6C8I4-F1
#
_cell.length_a   1.000
_cell.length_b   1.000
_cell.length_c   1.000
_cell.angle_alpha   90.00
_cell.angle_beta   90.00
_cell.angle_gamma   90.00
#
_symmetry.space_group_name_H-M   'P 1'
#
loop_
_entity.id
_entity.type
_entity.pdbx_description
1 polymer ?
#
loop_
_entity_poly.entity_id
_entity_poly.type
_entity_poly.pdbx_seq_one_letter_code
_entity_poly.pdbx_strand_id
1 'polypeptide(L)'
;TNNFYLYLQLSMVVPMVLEVARIYKRATKQFLMGVPVGDGIGPLVAVNLLKGAKMEEVEDETEYGEVQFEGRRVLVVKAKGPGATVGKPGKAIAKLVEMNGGRVARIITVDAALKLEGEKTGTVAEGVGAAIGDPGPEKYAIEDVATRFRIPLDAVIVKQSEEEAITAMKKSIADSVPVVIESLTKIIQERTNPGDIVVVAGIGNTAGIP
;
A
#
# COMPACT_ATOMS: atom_id res chain seq x y z
N THR A 1 21.88 -20.06 43.04
CA THR A 1 22.03 -19.56 41.66
C THR A 1 20.70 -19.61 40.90
N ASN A 2 19.62 -19.07 41.47
CA ASN A 2 18.35 -18.88 40.77
C ASN A 2 18.23 -17.39 40.45
N ASN A 3 18.46 -17.01 39.20
CA ASN A 3 18.36 -15.63 38.79
C ASN A 3 16.87 -15.26 38.61
N PHE A 4 16.20 -14.93 39.72
CA PHE A 4 14.79 -14.55 39.76
C PHE A 4 14.44 -13.41 38.79
N TYR A 5 15.37 -12.47 38.57
CA TYR A 5 15.20 -11.40 37.59
C TYR A 5 15.17 -11.93 36.16
N LEU A 6 15.97 -12.94 35.83
CA LEU A 6 15.91 -13.61 34.53
C LEU A 6 14.55 -14.31 34.33
N TYR A 7 14.02 -14.95 35.38
CA TYR A 7 12.69 -15.57 35.32
C TYR A 7 11.59 -14.54 35.08
N LEU A 8 11.63 -13.39 35.75
CA LEU A 8 10.67 -12.30 35.52
C LEU A 8 10.76 -11.76 34.09
N GLN A 9 11.97 -11.49 33.61
CA GLN A 9 12.20 -11.02 32.23
C GLN A 9 11.65 -12.02 31.20
N LEU A 10 11.95 -13.31 31.37
CA LEU A 10 11.43 -14.37 30.50
C LEU A 10 9.89 -14.45 30.57
N SER A 11 9.32 -14.39 31.76
CA SER A 11 7.87 -14.47 31.95
C SER A 11 7.12 -13.32 31.28
N MET A 12 7.73 -12.14 31.16
CA MET A 12 7.17 -10.99 30.43
C MET A 12 7.31 -11.14 28.91
N VAL A 13 8.43 -11.67 28.41
CA VAL A 13 8.73 -11.71 26.96
C VAL A 13 8.12 -12.94 26.27
N VAL A 14 8.09 -14.10 26.93
CA VAL A 14 7.62 -15.36 26.34
C VAL A 14 6.19 -15.26 25.79
N PRO A 15 5.21 -14.64 26.49
CA PRO A 15 3.86 -14.48 25.95
C PRO A 15 3.83 -13.74 24.61
N MET A 16 4.58 -12.64 24.49
CA MET A 16 4.65 -11.83 23.26
C MET A 16 5.26 -12.63 22.10
N VAL A 17 6.34 -13.37 22.36
CA VAL A 17 6.99 -14.22 21.34
C VAL A 17 6.05 -15.34 20.87
N LEU A 18 5.34 -15.98 21.81
CA LEU A 18 4.36 -17.02 21.48
C LEU A 18 3.18 -16.48 20.67
N GLU A 19 2.75 -15.25 20.94
CA GLU A 19 1.71 -14.58 20.17
C GLU A 19 2.15 -14.33 18.73
N VAL A 20 3.33 -13.76 18.51
CA VAL A 20 3.91 -13.57 17.17
C VAL A 20 4.02 -14.91 16.44
N ALA A 21 4.54 -15.96 17.09
CA ALA A 21 4.64 -17.29 16.48
C ALA A 21 3.27 -17.86 16.04
N ARG A 22 2.20 -17.63 16.82
CA ARG A 22 0.83 -18.04 16.45
C ARG A 22 0.28 -17.22 15.29
N ILE A 23 0.58 -15.92 15.21
CA ILE A 23 0.18 -15.07 14.09
C ILE A 23 0.83 -15.58 12.81
N TYR A 24 2.15 -15.79 12.79
CA TYR A 24 2.85 -16.31 11.61
C TYR A 24 2.32 -17.69 11.18
N LYS A 25 2.05 -18.59 12.14
CA LYS A 25 1.43 -19.89 11.83
C LYS A 25 0.06 -19.75 11.14
N ARG A 26 -0.76 -18.79 11.56
CA ARG A 26 -2.07 -18.50 10.92
C ARG A 26 -1.88 -17.88 9.54
N ALA A 27 -0.98 -16.90 9.43
CA ALA A 27 -0.62 -16.23 8.19
C ALA A 27 -0.18 -17.23 7.11
N THR A 28 0.71 -18.19 7.43
CA THR A 28 1.16 -19.21 6.48
C THR A 28 0.00 -19.96 5.84
N LYS A 29 -1.00 -20.36 6.64
CA LYS A 29 -2.19 -21.05 6.11
C LYS A 29 -2.99 -20.14 5.16
N GLN A 30 -3.11 -18.86 5.47
CA GLN A 30 -3.86 -17.89 4.66
C GLN A 30 -3.16 -17.58 3.34
N PHE A 31 -1.84 -17.39 3.35
CA PHE A 31 -1.05 -17.28 2.12
C PHE A 31 -1.16 -18.53 1.24
N LEU A 32 -1.14 -19.74 1.83
CA LEU A 32 -1.36 -20.99 1.09
C LEU A 32 -2.76 -21.09 0.47
N MET A 33 -3.78 -20.50 1.11
CA MET A 33 -5.15 -20.45 0.57
C MET A 33 -5.32 -19.36 -0.49
N GLY A 34 -4.33 -18.47 -0.69
CA GLY A 34 -4.42 -17.36 -1.63
C GLY A 34 -5.54 -16.37 -1.31
N VAL A 35 -5.87 -16.19 -0.03
CA VAL A 35 -6.87 -15.19 0.38
C VAL A 35 -6.22 -13.81 0.53
N PRO A 36 -6.94 -12.71 0.24
CA PRO A 36 -6.47 -11.36 0.52
C PRO A 36 -6.03 -11.18 1.97
N VAL A 37 -4.86 -10.57 2.15
CA VAL A 37 -4.33 -10.18 3.47
C VAL A 37 -4.52 -8.68 3.71
N GLY A 38 -4.47 -8.22 4.96
CA GLY A 38 -4.71 -6.80 5.28
C GLY A 38 -3.78 -5.84 4.55
N ASP A 39 -2.51 -6.23 4.36
CA ASP A 39 -1.52 -5.48 3.57
C ASP A 39 -1.94 -5.26 2.11
N GLY A 40 -2.88 -6.06 1.59
CA GLY A 40 -3.39 -5.92 0.22
C GLY A 40 -4.38 -4.79 -0.02
N ILE A 41 -4.62 -3.90 0.96
CA ILE A 41 -5.57 -2.80 0.79
C ILE A 41 -5.19 -1.83 -0.34
N GLY A 42 -3.90 -1.51 -0.51
CA GLY A 42 -3.43 -0.66 -1.61
C GLY A 42 -3.74 -1.27 -2.99
N PRO A 43 -3.30 -2.50 -3.28
CA PRO A 43 -3.64 -3.19 -4.51
C PRO A 43 -5.16 -3.36 -4.72
N LEU A 44 -5.92 -3.62 -3.66
CA LEU A 44 -7.38 -3.72 -3.75
C LEU A 44 -8.01 -2.40 -4.21
N VAL A 45 -7.55 -1.26 -3.70
CA VAL A 45 -7.99 0.07 -4.14
C VAL A 45 -7.59 0.29 -5.59
N ALA A 46 -6.36 -0.07 -5.99
CA ALA A 46 -5.88 0.06 -7.36
C ALA A 46 -6.77 -0.71 -8.37
N VAL A 47 -7.15 -1.96 -8.06
CA VAL A 47 -8.06 -2.75 -8.89
C VAL A 47 -9.43 -2.10 -9.02
N ASN A 48 -9.97 -1.55 -7.93
CA ASN A 48 -11.27 -0.87 -7.94
C ASN A 48 -11.25 0.42 -8.78
N LEU A 49 -10.14 1.14 -8.80
CA LEU A 49 -9.96 2.33 -9.64
C LEU A 49 -9.84 1.96 -11.13
N LEU A 50 -9.14 0.87 -11.44
CA LEU A 50 -8.90 0.42 -12.81
C LEU A 50 -10.17 -0.07 -13.51
N LYS A 51 -11.19 -0.56 -12.78
CA LYS A 51 -12.49 -1.00 -13.33
C LYS A 51 -12.37 -1.97 -14.52
N GLY A 52 -11.35 -2.84 -14.50
CA GLY A 52 -11.08 -3.79 -15.58
C GLY A 52 -10.32 -3.22 -16.78
N ALA A 53 -9.69 -2.05 -16.63
CA ALA A 53 -8.73 -1.54 -17.60
C ALA A 53 -7.57 -2.54 -17.81
N LYS A 54 -7.03 -2.55 -19.04
CA LYS A 54 -5.87 -3.39 -19.35
C LYS A 54 -4.66 -2.91 -18.54
N MET A 55 -3.94 -3.86 -17.96
CA MET A 55 -2.71 -3.62 -17.22
C MET A 55 -1.52 -4.07 -18.07
N GLU A 56 -0.45 -3.30 -18.00
CA GLU A 56 0.82 -3.57 -18.66
C GLU A 56 1.94 -3.62 -17.62
N GLU A 57 2.87 -4.55 -17.80
CA GLU A 57 4.02 -4.70 -16.90
C GLU A 57 5.01 -3.56 -17.17
N VAL A 58 5.37 -2.83 -16.11
CA VAL A 58 6.31 -1.68 -16.19
C VAL A 58 7.65 -2.00 -15.54
N GLU A 59 7.64 -2.86 -14.53
CA GLU A 59 8.80 -3.31 -13.79
C GLU A 59 8.56 -4.72 -13.28
N ASP A 60 9.63 -5.40 -12.86
CA ASP A 60 9.59 -6.70 -12.22
C ASP A 60 8.46 -6.81 -11.18
N GLU A 61 7.53 -7.75 -11.42
CA GLU A 61 6.33 -8.00 -10.62
C GLU A 61 5.46 -6.77 -10.34
N THR A 62 5.49 -5.76 -11.22
CA THR A 62 4.73 -4.52 -11.07
C THR A 62 4.07 -4.11 -12.37
N GLU A 63 2.77 -3.86 -12.30
CA GLU A 63 1.96 -3.49 -13.45
C GLU A 63 1.25 -2.16 -13.22
N TYR A 64 0.87 -1.51 -14.32
CA TYR A 64 0.08 -0.31 -14.27
C TYR A 64 -1.05 -0.38 -15.31
N GLY A 65 -2.12 0.34 -15.04
CA GLY A 65 -3.16 0.61 -16.03
C GLY A 65 -3.50 2.09 -16.04
N GLU A 66 -4.27 2.48 -17.05
CA GLU A 66 -4.65 3.87 -17.25
C GLU A 66 -6.17 4.03 -17.20
N VAL A 67 -6.64 5.03 -16.46
CA VAL A 67 -8.04 5.44 -16.43
C VAL A 67 -8.17 6.95 -16.61
N GLN A 68 -9.25 7.36 -17.26
CA GLN A 68 -9.62 8.76 -17.39
C GLN A 68 -10.55 9.14 -16.23
N PHE A 69 -10.18 10.18 -15.48
CA PHE A 69 -10.95 10.69 -14.36
C PHE A 69 -11.14 12.19 -14.49
N GLU A 70 -12.35 12.65 -14.79
CA GLU A 70 -12.69 14.09 -14.90
C GLU A 70 -11.73 14.89 -15.81
N GLY A 71 -11.36 14.30 -16.95
CA GLY A 71 -10.43 14.91 -17.90
C GLY A 71 -8.95 14.84 -17.49
N ARG A 72 -8.62 14.08 -16.44
CA ARG A 72 -7.25 13.79 -15.99
C ARG A 72 -6.88 12.35 -16.34
N ARG A 73 -5.61 12.15 -16.68
CA ARG A 73 -5.05 10.84 -17.00
C ARG A 73 -4.46 10.24 -15.73
N VAL A 74 -5.12 9.24 -15.16
CA VAL A 74 -4.69 8.59 -13.92
C VAL A 74 -4.00 7.27 -14.25
N LEU A 75 -2.71 7.20 -13.94
CA LEU A 75 -1.87 6.01 -14.06
C LEU A 75 -1.91 5.28 -12.72
N VAL A 76 -2.59 4.14 -12.68
CA VAL A 76 -2.74 3.35 -11.46
C VAL A 76 -1.72 2.23 -11.47
N VAL A 77 -0.90 2.13 -10.43
CA VAL A 77 0.20 1.16 -10.28
C VAL A 77 -0.11 0.20 -9.14
N LYS A 78 0.19 -1.09 -9.32
CA LYS A 78 0.19 -2.08 -8.24
C LYS A 78 1.17 -3.21 -8.54
N ALA A 79 1.47 -4.02 -7.53
CA ALA A 79 2.17 -5.28 -7.77
C ALA A 79 1.32 -6.24 -8.63
N LYS A 80 1.99 -7.18 -9.29
CA LYS A 80 1.36 -8.17 -10.16
C LYS A 80 0.64 -9.23 -9.34
N GLY A 81 -0.68 -9.32 -9.51
CA GLY A 81 -1.55 -10.22 -8.77
C GLY A 81 -1.94 -11.48 -9.54
N PRO A 82 -2.56 -12.48 -8.87
CA PRO A 82 -2.88 -12.58 -7.44
C PRO A 82 -1.79 -13.29 -6.60
N GLY A 83 -0.52 -13.16 -6.97
CA GLY A 83 0.61 -13.75 -6.26
C GLY A 83 0.92 -13.04 -4.95
N ALA A 84 1.55 -13.72 -3.99
CA ALA A 84 1.99 -13.11 -2.73
C ALA A 84 3.25 -12.24 -2.92
N THR A 85 3.19 -11.23 -3.80
CA THR A 85 4.27 -10.29 -4.11
C THR A 85 3.89 -8.86 -3.76
N VAL A 86 4.91 -8.04 -3.48
CA VAL A 86 4.83 -6.59 -3.23
C VAL A 86 5.43 -5.78 -4.38
N GLY A 87 6.01 -6.45 -5.39
CA GLY A 87 6.59 -5.81 -6.57
C GLY A 87 7.75 -4.84 -6.26
N LYS A 88 7.98 -3.90 -7.19
CA LYS A 88 8.96 -2.80 -7.12
C LYS A 88 8.27 -1.47 -7.45
N PRO A 89 7.35 -1.01 -6.59
CA PRO A 89 6.50 0.16 -6.86
C PRO A 89 7.30 1.45 -7.08
N GLY A 90 8.42 1.65 -6.37
CA GLY A 90 9.25 2.83 -6.50
C GLY A 90 9.95 2.93 -7.84
N LYS A 91 10.52 1.82 -8.32
CA LYS A 91 11.10 1.75 -9.67
C LYS A 91 10.04 1.90 -10.76
N ALA A 92 8.87 1.29 -10.57
CA ALA A 92 7.74 1.42 -11.49
C ALA A 92 7.26 2.88 -11.61
N ILE A 93 7.05 3.56 -10.48
CA ILE A 93 6.69 4.99 -10.46
C ILE A 93 7.76 5.82 -11.18
N ALA A 94 9.04 5.56 -10.89
CA ALA A 94 10.13 6.29 -11.52
C ALA A 94 10.12 6.16 -13.05
N LYS A 95 9.96 4.93 -13.56
CA LYS A 95 9.80 4.68 -15.01
C LYS A 95 8.60 5.39 -15.59
N LEU A 96 7.44 5.37 -14.93
CA LEU A 96 6.24 6.05 -15.42
C LEU A 96 6.41 7.57 -15.48
N VAL A 97 7.06 8.16 -14.48
CA VAL A 97 7.37 9.60 -14.50
C VAL A 97 8.28 9.93 -15.67
N GLU A 98 9.34 9.15 -15.89
CA GLU A 98 10.30 9.34 -16.98
C GLU A 98 9.66 9.13 -18.37
N MET A 99 8.84 8.08 -18.54
CA MET A 99 8.09 7.81 -19.78
C MET A 99 7.13 8.93 -20.16
N ASN A 100 6.57 9.64 -19.17
CA ASN A 100 5.69 10.79 -19.40
C ASN A 100 6.46 12.12 -19.51
N GLY A 101 7.80 12.07 -19.57
CA GLY A 101 8.67 13.24 -19.71
C GLY A 101 8.66 14.15 -18.48
N GLY A 102 8.41 13.59 -17.28
CA GLY A 102 8.34 14.37 -16.05
C GLY A 102 7.07 15.22 -15.89
N ARG A 103 6.06 15.03 -16.75
CA ARG A 103 4.80 15.82 -16.73
C ARG A 103 3.74 15.28 -15.77
N VAL A 104 4.15 14.49 -14.78
CA VAL A 104 3.25 14.00 -13.73
C VAL A 104 3.03 15.13 -12.75
N ALA A 105 1.78 15.54 -12.55
CA ALA A 105 1.43 16.66 -11.68
C ALA A 105 1.47 16.27 -10.20
N ARG A 106 1.22 15.00 -9.88
CA ARG A 106 1.13 14.50 -8.51
C ARG A 106 1.29 12.98 -8.45
N ILE A 107 1.92 12.49 -7.38
CA ILE A 107 2.01 11.06 -7.06
C ILE A 107 1.27 10.83 -5.74
N ILE A 108 0.34 9.88 -5.73
CA ILE A 108 -0.46 9.52 -4.56
C ILE A 108 -0.21 8.05 -4.25
N THR A 109 0.24 7.78 -3.03
CA THR A 109 0.47 6.41 -2.53
C THR A 109 -0.69 5.96 -1.67
N VAL A 110 -1.12 4.71 -1.83
CA VAL A 110 -2.14 4.06 -1.00
C VAL A 110 -1.51 2.84 -0.37
N ASP A 111 -1.38 2.84 0.96
CA ASP A 111 -0.71 1.77 1.69
C ASP A 111 -1.47 1.41 2.98
N ALA A 112 -1.17 0.24 3.52
CA ALA A 112 -1.51 -0.09 4.89
C ALA A 112 -0.49 0.51 5.87
N ALA A 113 -0.96 1.04 6.99
CA ALA A 113 -0.09 1.57 8.04
C ALA A 113 -0.45 1.01 9.41
N LEU A 114 0.57 0.86 10.26
CA LEU A 114 0.36 0.42 11.64
C LEU A 114 -0.52 1.42 12.39
N LYS A 115 -1.53 0.87 13.07
CA LYS A 115 -2.44 1.61 13.93
C LYS A 115 -1.85 1.77 15.33
N LEU A 116 -2.13 2.90 15.96
CA LEU A 116 -1.91 3.08 17.40
C LEU A 116 -2.94 2.26 18.20
N GLU A 117 -2.66 1.99 19.47
CA GLU A 117 -3.55 1.16 20.31
C GLU A 117 -4.98 1.68 20.36
N GLY A 118 -5.16 3.00 20.42
CA GLY A 118 -6.47 3.66 20.42
C GLY A 118 -7.12 3.85 19.04
N GLU A 119 -6.40 3.57 17.95
CA GLU A 119 -6.94 3.71 16.59
C GLU A 119 -7.79 2.49 16.21
N LYS A 120 -8.88 2.74 15.48
CA LYS A 120 -9.73 1.68 14.94
C LYS A 120 -9.11 1.12 13.65
N THR A 121 -9.22 -0.19 13.48
CA THR A 121 -8.84 -0.85 12.23
C THR A 121 -9.74 -0.37 11.10
N GLY A 122 -9.16 -0.09 9.93
CA GLY A 122 -9.86 0.44 8.76
C GLY A 122 -10.02 1.97 8.77
N THR A 123 -9.51 2.68 9.78
CA THR A 123 -9.47 4.14 9.76
C THR A 123 -8.57 4.62 8.62
N VAL A 124 -9.09 5.51 7.79
CA VAL A 124 -8.35 6.15 6.69
C VAL A 124 -7.73 7.44 7.21
N ALA A 125 -6.46 7.67 6.89
CA ALA A 125 -5.77 8.93 7.16
C ALA A 125 -5.01 9.41 5.93
N GLU A 126 -4.93 10.72 5.76
CA GLU A 126 -4.22 11.38 4.66
C GLU A 126 -2.93 12.02 5.17
N GLY A 127 -1.92 12.05 4.32
CA GLY A 127 -0.61 12.62 4.64
C GLY A 127 0.15 13.12 3.41
N VAL A 128 1.32 13.68 3.66
CA VAL A 128 2.26 14.15 2.63
C VAL A 128 3.49 13.24 2.67
N GLY A 129 4.04 12.93 1.49
CA GLY A 129 5.18 12.03 1.32
C GLY A 129 4.78 10.65 0.81
N ALA A 130 5.77 9.77 0.61
CA ALA A 130 5.54 8.40 0.19
C ALA A 130 5.22 7.53 1.41
N ALA A 131 4.01 6.96 1.45
CA ALA A 131 3.66 5.91 2.39
C ALA A 131 4.01 4.55 1.79
N ILE A 132 5.02 3.90 2.35
CA ILE A 132 5.44 2.55 2.01
C ILE A 132 6.05 1.89 3.25
N GLY A 133 5.70 0.63 3.51
CA GLY A 133 6.27 -0.17 4.60
C GLY A 133 7.78 -0.45 4.46
N ASP A 134 8.33 -0.40 3.24
CA ASP A 134 9.78 -0.52 2.99
C ASP A 134 10.53 0.75 3.41
N PRO A 135 11.44 0.71 4.40
CA PRO A 135 12.22 1.86 4.79
C PRO A 135 13.37 2.20 3.82
N GLY A 136 13.64 1.36 2.81
CA GLY A 136 14.86 1.42 2.01
C GLY A 136 14.64 1.83 0.54
N PRO A 137 14.98 0.93 -0.42
CA PRO A 137 15.19 1.27 -1.82
C PRO A 137 13.94 1.76 -2.55
N GLU A 138 12.76 1.21 -2.23
CA GLU A 138 11.54 1.59 -2.95
C GLU A 138 11.05 2.98 -2.51
N LYS A 139 11.10 3.27 -1.21
CA LYS A 139 10.79 4.61 -0.69
C LYS A 139 11.73 5.67 -1.28
N TYR A 140 13.02 5.39 -1.26
CA TYR A 140 14.03 6.29 -1.82
C TYR A 140 13.79 6.53 -3.32
N ALA A 141 13.46 5.50 -4.11
CA ALA A 141 13.19 5.67 -5.52
C ALA A 141 11.99 6.59 -5.80
N ILE A 142 10.93 6.50 -5.00
CA ILE A 142 9.75 7.39 -5.11
C ILE A 142 10.14 8.83 -4.75
N GLU A 143 10.82 9.02 -3.63
CA GLU A 143 11.20 10.34 -3.14
C GLU A 143 12.25 11.02 -4.05
N ASP A 144 13.21 10.27 -4.59
CA ASP A 144 14.22 10.77 -5.54
C ASP A 144 13.57 11.25 -6.83
N VAL A 145 12.70 10.44 -7.46
CA VAL A 145 12.05 10.85 -8.71
C VAL A 145 11.10 12.02 -8.48
N ALA A 146 10.34 12.01 -7.38
CA ALA A 146 9.45 13.11 -7.02
C ALA A 146 10.25 14.40 -6.81
N THR A 147 11.40 14.33 -6.14
CA THR A 147 12.27 15.49 -5.91
C THR A 147 12.90 16.00 -7.21
N ARG A 148 13.44 15.10 -8.04
CA ARG A 148 14.07 15.45 -9.33
C ARG A 148 13.13 16.19 -10.26
N PHE A 149 11.87 15.77 -10.33
CA PHE A 149 10.86 16.36 -11.19
C PHE A 149 9.94 17.37 -10.48
N ARG A 150 10.19 17.64 -9.19
CA ARG A 150 9.40 18.57 -8.33
C ARG A 150 7.91 18.21 -8.26
N ILE A 151 7.63 16.91 -8.15
CA ILE A 151 6.28 16.36 -8.09
C ILE A 151 5.86 16.25 -6.62
N PRO A 152 4.73 16.84 -6.21
CA PRO A 152 4.17 16.64 -4.88
C PRO A 152 3.79 15.17 -4.62
N LEU A 153 4.08 14.70 -3.40
CA LEU A 153 3.75 13.37 -2.91
C LEU A 153 2.64 13.45 -1.86
N ASP A 154 1.60 12.66 -2.06
CA ASP A 154 0.54 12.46 -1.07
C ASP A 154 0.43 10.97 -0.71
N ALA A 155 -0.11 10.72 0.48
CA ALA A 155 -0.35 9.39 0.99
C ALA A 155 -1.77 9.28 1.54
N VAL A 156 -2.41 8.14 1.25
CA VAL A 156 -3.64 7.70 1.90
C VAL A 156 -3.35 6.36 2.55
N ILE A 157 -3.42 6.31 3.88
CA ILE A 157 -3.10 5.11 4.65
C ILE A 157 -4.35 4.53 5.30
N VAL A 158 -4.42 3.19 5.33
CA VAL A 158 -5.45 2.47 6.07
C VAL A 158 -4.82 1.83 7.31
N LYS A 159 -5.36 2.20 8.48
CA LYS A 159 -4.84 1.79 9.79
C LYS A 159 -5.18 0.33 10.09
N GLN A 160 -4.16 -0.47 10.40
CA GLN A 160 -4.30 -1.86 10.81
C GLN A 160 -3.20 -2.30 11.79
N SER A 161 -3.37 -3.40 12.52
CA SER A 161 -2.30 -4.00 13.33
C SER A 161 -1.35 -4.84 12.47
N GLU A 162 -0.18 -5.17 13.01
CA GLU A 162 0.77 -6.07 12.36
C GLU A 162 0.15 -7.47 12.10
N GLU A 163 -0.65 -7.98 13.05
CA GLU A 163 -1.42 -9.20 12.84
C GLU A 163 -2.37 -9.09 11.65
N GLU A 164 -3.11 -7.98 11.56
CA GLU A 164 -4.09 -7.75 10.49
C GLU A 164 -3.41 -7.63 9.13
N ALA A 165 -2.19 -7.09 9.07
CA ALA A 165 -1.44 -6.94 7.83
C ALA A 165 -1.08 -8.27 7.18
N ILE A 166 -0.65 -9.26 7.99
CA ILE A 166 -0.17 -10.56 7.48
C ILE A 166 -1.21 -11.67 7.53
N THR A 167 -2.42 -11.38 8.04
CA THR A 167 -3.52 -12.35 8.08
C THR A 167 -4.65 -11.95 7.14
N ALA A 168 -5.64 -12.84 6.98
CA ALA A 168 -6.78 -12.61 6.11
C ALA A 168 -7.44 -11.26 6.38
N MET A 169 -7.66 -10.49 5.32
CA MET A 169 -8.16 -9.12 5.36
C MET A 169 -9.47 -9.05 6.15
N LYS A 170 -9.49 -8.24 7.20
CA LYS A 170 -10.71 -7.99 7.97
C LYS A 170 -11.71 -7.21 7.14
N LYS A 171 -12.99 -7.48 7.37
CA LYS A 171 -14.09 -6.75 6.72
C LYS A 171 -13.98 -5.23 6.89
N SER A 172 -13.56 -4.74 8.07
CA SER A 172 -13.36 -3.30 8.30
C SER A 172 -12.29 -2.67 7.40
N ILE A 173 -11.28 -3.43 6.96
CA ILE A 173 -10.25 -2.97 6.02
C ILE A 173 -10.85 -2.95 4.61
N ALA A 174 -11.53 -4.03 4.19
CA ALA A 174 -12.18 -4.09 2.89
C ALA A 174 -13.27 -3.00 2.71
N ASP A 175 -14.08 -2.78 3.75
CA ASP A 175 -15.15 -1.77 3.78
C ASP A 175 -14.59 -0.32 3.77
N SER A 176 -13.28 -0.13 3.95
CA SER A 176 -12.64 1.18 3.85
C SER A 176 -12.34 1.61 2.41
N VAL A 177 -12.38 0.69 1.43
CA VAL A 177 -12.08 0.98 0.02
C VAL A 177 -12.87 2.16 -0.54
N PRO A 178 -14.20 2.28 -0.35
CA PRO A 178 -14.96 3.43 -0.83
C PRO A 178 -14.50 4.76 -0.21
N VAL A 179 -14.11 4.74 1.07
CA VAL A 179 -13.61 5.92 1.78
C VAL A 179 -12.25 6.35 1.25
N VAL A 180 -11.37 5.38 0.95
CA VAL A 180 -10.08 5.65 0.28
C VAL A 180 -10.30 6.24 -1.11
N ILE A 181 -11.24 5.70 -1.90
CA ILE A 181 -11.55 6.24 -3.24
C ILE A 181 -12.11 7.66 -3.14
N GLU A 182 -12.96 7.96 -2.15
CA GLU A 182 -13.46 9.31 -1.90
C GLU A 182 -12.32 10.28 -1.56
N SER A 183 -11.39 9.87 -0.70
CA SER A 183 -10.19 10.63 -0.35
C SER A 183 -9.31 10.90 -1.59
N LEU A 184 -9.02 9.86 -2.38
CA LEU A 184 -8.27 10.00 -3.64
C LEU A 184 -8.97 10.96 -4.62
N THR A 185 -10.30 10.88 -4.72
CA THR A 185 -11.10 11.77 -5.56
C THR A 185 -10.93 13.22 -5.14
N LYS A 186 -11.02 13.52 -3.84
CA LYS A 186 -10.81 14.87 -3.30
C LYS A 186 -9.39 15.37 -3.57
N ILE A 187 -8.36 14.56 -3.29
CA ILE A 187 -6.96 14.91 -3.55
C ILE A 187 -6.74 15.25 -5.03
N ILE A 188 -7.27 14.43 -5.94
CA ILE A 188 -7.14 14.65 -7.38
C ILE A 188 -7.87 15.93 -7.79
N GLN A 189 -9.09 16.14 -7.34
CA GLN A 189 -9.90 17.31 -7.70
C GLN A 189 -9.32 18.63 -7.18
N GLU A 190 -8.91 18.67 -5.92
CA GLU A 190 -8.47 19.89 -5.24
C GLU A 190 -7.03 20.26 -5.60
N ARG A 191 -6.20 19.27 -5.96
CA ARG A 191 -4.74 19.47 -6.08
C ARG A 191 -4.17 19.24 -7.47
N THR A 192 -5.02 19.01 -8.48
CA THR A 192 -4.63 18.86 -9.90
C THR A 192 -5.68 19.47 -10.83
N ASN A 193 -5.31 19.74 -12.07
CA ASN A 193 -6.17 20.35 -13.09
C ASN A 193 -6.55 19.36 -14.19
N PRO A 194 -7.69 19.55 -14.89
CA PRO A 194 -8.00 18.80 -16.11
C PRO A 194 -6.84 18.88 -17.12
N GLY A 195 -6.48 17.75 -17.72
CA GLY A 195 -5.30 17.60 -18.59
C GLY A 195 -4.05 17.10 -17.87
N ASP A 196 -4.01 17.13 -16.53
CA ASP A 196 -2.88 16.64 -15.76
C ASP A 196 -2.77 15.10 -15.80
N ILE A 197 -1.54 14.62 -15.61
CA ILE A 197 -1.23 13.21 -15.40
C ILE A 197 -0.99 12.99 -13.90
N VAL A 198 -1.70 12.03 -13.31
CA VAL A 198 -1.59 11.68 -11.90
C VAL A 198 -1.18 10.22 -11.78
N VAL A 199 -0.23 9.91 -10.91
CA VAL A 199 0.12 8.53 -10.58
C VAL A 199 -0.52 8.17 -9.24
N VAL A 200 -1.28 7.07 -9.21
CA VAL A 200 -1.85 6.49 -8.00
C VAL A 200 -1.24 5.11 -7.80
N ALA A 201 -0.48 4.89 -6.74
CA ALA A 201 0.19 3.62 -6.47
C ALA A 201 -0.46 2.90 -5.30
N GLY A 202 -1.09 1.75 -5.58
CA GLY A 202 -1.54 0.80 -4.56
C GLY A 202 -0.39 -0.08 -4.11
N ILE A 203 0.14 0.21 -2.93
CA ILE A 203 1.29 -0.44 -2.33
C ILE A 203 0.80 -1.53 -1.37
N GLY A 204 1.48 -2.68 -1.40
CA GLY A 204 1.18 -3.81 -0.53
C GLY A 204 1.12 -5.13 -1.27
N ASN A 205 0.82 -6.20 -0.52
CA ASN A 205 0.80 -7.56 -1.01
C ASN A 205 -0.42 -7.88 -1.90
N THR A 206 -0.21 -8.62 -2.99
CA THR A 206 -1.27 -8.96 -3.96
C THR A 206 -1.85 -10.36 -3.82
N ALA A 207 -1.56 -11.08 -2.73
CA ALA A 207 -2.14 -12.40 -2.46
C ALA A 207 -3.67 -12.33 -2.57
N GLY A 208 -4.26 -13.12 -3.47
CA GLY A 208 -5.71 -13.17 -3.65
C GLY A 208 -6.35 -11.92 -4.29
N ILE A 209 -5.56 -10.96 -4.76
CA ILE A 209 -6.01 -9.74 -5.44
C ILE A 209 -5.47 -9.73 -6.87
N PRO A 210 -6.33 -9.75 -7.90
CA PRO A 210 -5.89 -9.82 -9.30
C PRO A 210 -5.05 -8.60 -9.70
#